data_AF-A0A8H3BX21-F1
#
_entry.id   AF-A0A8H3BX21-F1
#
_cell.length_a   1.000
_cell.length_b   1.000
_cell.length_c   1.000
_cell.angle_alpha   90.00
_cell.angle_beta   90.00
_cell.angle_gamma   90.00
#
_symmetry.space_group_name_H-M   'P 1'
#
loop_
_entity.id
_entity.type
_entity.pdbx_description
1 polymer ?
#
loop_
_entity_poly.entity_id
_entity_poly.type
_entity_poly.pdbx_seq_one_letter_code
_entity_poly.pdbx_strand_id
1 'polypeptide(L)'
;MATLQAPIITPGVDYPVLPRGGACLVCRRRKQKCDATKPQCNECVSAGRGCQYEDDTYRTRTQLLQDRIAELEAQIRAAEEKKASSSSTASEYSSDTSSILLSPSPGLSIGRSSSASSRGASRTPITPTSFSAEDVFPAIVSPSSPSSIYSTPDMFFSYSKSTGPDPSPNVVTKLLDIFLLRHSQCGFELHLGRVMRAVQPGATEPLTPVLLDSMLLMGCYFARENELKRWENEFFERTKRGIEENITLAHGGGDGKYNSLHHLQAMIMFGLYYYFKGRLLEGHVHTAHATRLAVALGIHKLDSRIFRVGQRVEQTPKQPFEIWRWHPRDPVELGEAINLWWCCSSTEMAGSTLNGLPPCVSLEDDVTTVWPRLLPEFESGQPLPDDNYSVNSLLDPQTSSIVTSVSRDNVKSLIAKSYILMVWAAKLDIERVSNHQGSEEWWIRFERCDQAINQFMETMPPVQLSRNVEELAYLIMVHTVIYCSQLQLHNALAEFELAMGAQRYPNGRNPDGSLGGISYARCNQACRATVLAAAIVMDIDLSYLIMFIGIAWVCVAEVLIREIPRLKRSGFEAEAQEKEQQLNLLETCMVRLVATYPVLSLQLKQLQAIKAQQLYL
;
A
#
# COMPACT_ATOMS: atom_id res chain seq x y z
N MET A 1 15.54 -51.80 -7.94
CA MET A 1 16.71 -52.48 -8.57
C MET A 1 16.75 -52.04 -10.03
N ALA A 2 17.54 -51.00 -10.34
CA ALA A 2 17.83 -50.61 -11.71
C ALA A 2 19.25 -51.10 -12.03
N THR A 3 19.37 -51.94 -13.05
CA THR A 3 20.60 -52.59 -13.52
C THR A 3 21.57 -51.54 -14.07
N LEU A 4 22.72 -51.36 -13.41
CA LEU A 4 23.85 -50.57 -13.92
C LEU A 4 24.41 -51.24 -15.17
N GLN A 5 24.32 -50.56 -16.32
CA GLN A 5 24.95 -51.00 -17.57
C GLN A 5 26.47 -51.05 -17.42
N ALA A 6 27.07 -52.15 -17.90
CA ALA A 6 28.52 -52.33 -17.93
C ALA A 6 29.20 -51.35 -18.91
N PRO A 7 30.44 -50.92 -18.64
CA PRO A 7 31.17 -49.98 -19.51
C PRO A 7 31.43 -50.60 -20.90
N ILE A 8 31.20 -49.82 -21.95
CA ILE A 8 31.52 -50.19 -23.33
C ILE A 8 33.04 -50.10 -23.52
N ILE A 9 33.70 -51.23 -23.77
CA ILE A 9 35.14 -51.29 -24.05
C ILE A 9 35.36 -51.06 -25.55
N THR A 10 35.88 -49.88 -25.92
CA THR A 10 36.37 -49.60 -27.28
C THR A 10 37.78 -50.18 -27.47
N PRO A 11 38.06 -50.98 -28.51
CA PRO A 11 39.41 -51.51 -28.74
C PRO A 11 40.37 -50.38 -29.13
N GLY A 12 41.51 -50.28 -28.44
CA GLY A 12 42.60 -49.35 -28.78
C GLY A 12 42.76 -48.13 -27.85
N VAL A 13 42.03 -48.06 -26.72
CA VAL A 13 42.22 -47.01 -25.71
C VAL A 13 42.32 -47.64 -24.32
N ASP A 14 43.41 -47.40 -23.61
CA ASP A 14 43.71 -47.98 -22.27
C ASP A 14 42.76 -47.51 -21.14
N TYR A 15 41.71 -46.73 -21.45
CA TYR A 15 40.76 -46.20 -20.47
C TYR A 15 39.32 -46.18 -21.00
N PRO A 16 38.31 -46.63 -20.22
CA PRO A 16 36.91 -46.61 -20.62
C PRO A 16 36.36 -45.18 -20.70
N VAL A 17 35.54 -44.89 -21.71
CA VAL A 17 34.81 -43.61 -21.80
C VAL A 17 33.66 -43.63 -20.79
N LEU A 18 33.75 -42.78 -19.77
CA LEU A 18 32.77 -42.74 -18.68
C LEU A 18 31.61 -41.77 -18.98
N PRO A 19 30.35 -42.13 -18.66
CA PRO A 19 29.21 -41.21 -18.73
C PRO A 19 29.40 -40.02 -17.77
N ARG A 20 28.72 -38.90 -18.03
CA ARG A 20 28.81 -37.68 -17.19
C ARG A 20 28.49 -38.02 -15.74
N GLY A 21 29.47 -37.84 -14.84
CA GLY A 21 29.36 -38.18 -13.42
C GLY A 21 29.98 -39.53 -13.01
N GLY A 22 30.49 -40.33 -13.95
CA GLY A 22 31.03 -41.66 -13.66
C GLY A 22 32.45 -41.70 -13.07
N ALA A 23 33.18 -40.59 -13.06
CA ALA A 23 34.51 -40.50 -12.45
C ALA A 23 34.40 -40.20 -10.95
N CYS A 24 35.31 -40.76 -10.13
CA CYS A 24 35.33 -40.48 -8.69
C CYS A 24 35.59 -38.99 -8.41
N LEU A 25 35.12 -38.52 -7.24
CA LEU A 25 35.20 -37.11 -6.85
C LEU A 25 36.65 -36.59 -6.79
N VAL A 26 37.60 -37.45 -6.42
CA VAL A 26 39.02 -37.10 -6.29
C VAL A 26 39.66 -36.86 -7.67
N CYS A 27 39.48 -37.78 -8.62
CA CYS A 27 40.00 -37.62 -9.98
C CYS A 27 39.30 -36.47 -10.71
N ARG A 28 38.00 -36.28 -10.48
CA ARG A 28 37.23 -35.14 -11.04
C ARG A 28 37.77 -33.80 -10.55
N ARG A 29 38.01 -33.64 -9.24
CA ARG A 29 38.57 -32.41 -8.66
C ARG A 29 39.96 -32.10 -9.19
N ARG A 30 40.78 -33.14 -9.42
CA ARG A 30 42.16 -33.01 -9.93
C ARG A 30 42.26 -33.00 -11.45
N LYS A 31 41.15 -33.13 -12.17
CA LYS A 31 41.08 -33.23 -13.64
C LYS A 31 42.01 -34.30 -14.23
N GLN A 32 42.12 -35.44 -13.56
CA GLN A 32 42.93 -36.59 -14.00
C GLN A 32 42.05 -37.71 -14.54
N LYS A 33 42.62 -38.61 -15.34
CA LYS A 33 41.91 -39.77 -15.90
C LYS A 33 41.49 -40.71 -14.76
N CYS A 34 40.25 -41.21 -14.82
CA CYS A 34 39.68 -42.13 -13.85
C CYS A 34 39.18 -43.37 -14.60
N ASP A 35 39.48 -44.55 -14.08
CA ASP A 35 39.06 -45.85 -14.62
C ASP A 35 37.69 -46.32 -14.07
N ALA A 36 37.07 -45.53 -13.16
CA ALA A 36 35.78 -45.79 -12.52
C ALA A 36 35.61 -47.17 -11.85
N THR A 37 36.70 -47.87 -11.57
CA THR A 37 36.65 -49.12 -10.83
C THR A 37 36.16 -48.84 -9.39
N LYS A 38 35.20 -49.65 -8.92
CA LYS A 38 34.62 -49.58 -7.58
C LYS A 38 35.15 -50.76 -6.75
N PRO A 39 35.50 -50.58 -5.47
CA PRO A 39 35.21 -49.42 -4.61
C PRO A 39 36.18 -48.24 -4.73
N GLN A 40 37.41 -48.45 -5.22
CA GLN A 40 38.41 -47.39 -5.43
C GLN A 40 39.03 -47.51 -6.81
N CYS A 41 39.20 -46.36 -7.48
CA CYS A 41 39.80 -46.30 -8.81
C CYS A 41 41.32 -46.53 -8.73
N ASN A 42 41.93 -47.20 -9.72
CA ASN A 42 43.34 -47.57 -9.68
C ASN A 42 44.28 -46.36 -9.54
N GLU A 43 43.92 -45.23 -10.14
CA GLU A 43 44.66 -43.96 -10.03
C GLU A 43 44.61 -43.34 -8.61
N CYS A 44 43.58 -43.65 -7.82
CA CYS A 44 43.54 -43.24 -6.42
C CYS A 44 44.32 -44.22 -5.53
N VAL A 45 44.28 -45.51 -5.86
CA VAL A 45 45.01 -46.56 -5.14
C VAL A 45 46.52 -46.39 -5.30
N SER A 46 47.00 -46.25 -6.54
CA SER A 46 48.44 -46.10 -6.86
C SER A 46 49.08 -44.91 -6.16
N ALA A 47 48.29 -43.87 -5.91
CA ALA A 47 48.74 -42.64 -5.28
C ALA A 47 48.38 -42.53 -3.79
N GLY A 48 47.85 -43.60 -3.18
CA GLY A 48 47.54 -43.66 -1.75
C GLY A 48 46.45 -42.67 -1.29
N ARG A 49 45.42 -42.42 -2.12
CA ARG A 49 44.35 -41.45 -1.83
C ARG A 49 43.01 -42.14 -1.56
N GLY A 50 42.24 -41.60 -0.61
CA GLY A 50 40.88 -42.06 -0.33
C GLY A 50 39.92 -41.77 -1.49
N CYS A 51 39.61 -42.79 -2.30
CA CYS A 51 38.70 -42.68 -3.44
C CYS A 51 37.23 -42.65 -2.97
N GLN A 52 36.43 -41.71 -3.48
CA GLN A 52 35.02 -41.56 -3.12
C GLN A 52 34.17 -41.29 -4.36
N TYR A 53 33.06 -42.00 -4.50
CA TYR A 53 32.01 -41.78 -5.49
C TYR A 53 30.77 -41.18 -4.80
N GLU A 54 29.94 -40.43 -5.53
CA GLU A 54 28.64 -39.96 -5.01
C GLU A 54 27.72 -41.18 -4.78
N ASP A 55 27.17 -41.30 -3.58
CA ASP A 55 26.22 -42.37 -3.23
C ASP A 55 24.81 -42.07 -3.80
N ASP A 56 24.16 -43.10 -4.37
CA ASP A 56 22.83 -43.08 -4.99
C ASP A 56 21.65 -42.84 -4.00
N THR A 57 21.91 -42.31 -2.80
CA THR A 57 20.90 -42.08 -1.77
C THR A 57 20.25 -40.70 -1.80
N TYR A 58 20.58 -39.86 -2.80
CA TYR A 58 20.01 -38.52 -2.95
C TYR A 58 18.69 -38.56 -3.74
N ARG A 59 17.55 -38.46 -3.03
CA ARG A 59 16.26 -38.16 -3.69
C ARG A 59 16.32 -36.76 -4.28
N THR A 60 16.04 -36.64 -5.58
CA THR A 60 16.03 -35.32 -6.24
C THR A 60 14.89 -34.47 -5.71
N ARG A 61 15.09 -33.15 -5.66
CA ARG A 61 14.05 -32.17 -5.28
C ARG A 61 12.75 -32.38 -6.06
N THR A 62 12.85 -32.80 -7.31
CA THR A 62 11.71 -33.09 -8.18
C THR A 62 10.92 -34.32 -7.73
N GLN A 63 11.59 -35.39 -7.28
CA GLN A 63 10.92 -36.58 -6.73
C GLN A 63 10.23 -36.29 -5.40
N LEU A 64 10.85 -35.49 -4.52
CA LEU A 64 10.23 -35.03 -3.27
C LEU A 64 8.97 -34.20 -3.53
N LEU A 65 9.01 -33.35 -4.57
CA LEU A 65 7.85 -32.56 -4.98
C LEU A 65 6.75 -33.43 -5.60
N GLN A 66 7.10 -34.45 -6.40
CA GLN A 66 6.13 -35.39 -6.96
C GLN A 66 5.46 -36.24 -5.88
N ASP A 67 6.22 -36.74 -4.90
CA ASP A 67 5.68 -37.45 -3.73
C ASP A 67 4.71 -36.55 -2.95
N ARG A 68 5.06 -35.26 -2.78
CA ARG A 68 4.21 -34.30 -2.07
C ARG A 68 2.94 -33.94 -2.84
N ILE A 69 3.01 -33.84 -4.17
CA ILE A 69 1.83 -33.63 -5.02
C ILE A 69 0.87 -34.82 -4.89
N ALA A 70 1.39 -36.05 -4.99
CA ALA A 70 0.57 -37.26 -4.86
C ALA A 70 -0.11 -37.37 -3.48
N GLU A 71 0.59 -36.98 -2.41
CA GLU A 71 0.04 -36.94 -1.05
C GLU A 71 -1.09 -35.90 -0.93
N LEU A 72 -0.90 -34.70 -1.48
CA LEU A 72 -1.90 -33.62 -1.42
C LEU A 72 -3.15 -33.96 -2.24
N GLU A 73 -2.99 -34.58 -3.41
CA GLU A 73 -4.11 -35.03 -4.23
C GLU A 73 -4.94 -36.11 -3.51
N ALA A 74 -4.31 -37.01 -2.76
CA ALA A 74 -5.02 -38.00 -1.95
C ALA A 74 -5.81 -37.36 -0.79
N GLN A 75 -5.25 -36.32 -0.15
CA GLN A 75 -5.93 -35.59 0.92
C GLN A 75 -7.14 -34.80 0.41
N ILE A 76 -7.05 -34.21 -0.79
CA ILE A 76 -8.18 -33.50 -1.43
C ILE A 76 -9.32 -34.47 -1.71
N ARG A 77 -9.04 -35.64 -2.31
CA ARG A 77 -10.07 -36.67 -2.58
C ARG A 77 -10.79 -37.12 -1.31
N ALA A 78 -10.06 -37.38 -0.23
CA ALA A 78 -10.66 -37.76 1.05
C ALA A 78 -11.53 -36.64 1.67
N ALA A 79 -11.14 -35.38 1.50
CA ALA A 79 -11.91 -34.23 1.97
C ALA A 79 -13.20 -34.02 1.15
N GLU A 80 -13.15 -34.28 -0.15
CA GLU A 80 -14.31 -34.19 -1.05
C GLU A 80 -15.34 -35.31 -0.74
N GLU A 81 -14.89 -36.54 -0.48
CA GLU A 81 -15.77 -37.64 -0.04
C GLU A 81 -16.43 -37.37 1.33
N LYS A 82 -15.70 -36.73 2.25
CA LYS A 82 -16.22 -36.32 3.56
C LYS A 82 -17.23 -35.17 3.47
N LYS A 83 -17.14 -34.35 2.41
CA LYS A 83 -18.09 -33.27 2.11
C LYS A 83 -19.34 -33.77 1.37
N ALA A 84 -19.22 -34.82 0.58
CA ALA A 84 -20.36 -35.47 -0.09
C ALA A 84 -21.21 -36.32 0.88
N SER A 85 -20.60 -36.91 1.90
CA SER A 85 -21.29 -37.75 2.90
C SER A 85 -22.02 -36.98 4.01
N SER A 86 -21.71 -35.69 4.22
CA SER A 86 -22.34 -34.85 5.27
C SER A 86 -23.62 -34.14 4.83
N SER A 87 -24.09 -34.33 3.59
CA SER A 87 -25.31 -33.69 3.07
C SER A 87 -26.59 -34.53 3.23
N SER A 88 -26.56 -35.71 3.86
CA SER A 88 -27.66 -36.70 3.74
C SER A 88 -28.32 -37.18 5.03
N THR A 89 -28.02 -36.65 6.22
CA THR A 89 -28.75 -37.05 7.45
C THR A 89 -28.83 -35.93 8.47
N ALA A 90 -30.04 -35.40 8.69
CA ALA A 90 -30.37 -34.59 9.86
C ALA A 90 -31.61 -35.20 10.51
N SER A 91 -31.49 -35.70 11.75
CA SER A 91 -32.53 -35.77 12.80
C SER A 91 -31.98 -36.40 14.11
N GLU A 92 -32.37 -35.77 15.22
CA GLU A 92 -32.50 -36.27 16.63
C GLU A 92 -31.34 -36.21 17.66
N TYR A 93 -31.49 -35.23 18.58
CA TYR A 93 -31.33 -35.21 20.06
C TYR A 93 -30.19 -35.95 20.79
N SER A 94 -29.32 -35.20 21.51
CA SER A 94 -29.18 -35.15 23.00
C SER A 94 -27.80 -34.63 23.49
N SER A 95 -27.79 -34.10 24.71
CA SER A 95 -26.76 -33.29 25.41
C SER A 95 -25.44 -34.00 25.76
N ASP A 96 -24.30 -33.29 25.65
CA ASP A 96 -23.43 -32.84 26.78
C ASP A 96 -22.00 -32.44 26.35
N THR A 97 -21.54 -31.31 26.92
CA THR A 97 -20.15 -30.85 27.22
C THR A 97 -19.04 -30.76 26.15
N SER A 98 -18.59 -29.51 25.96
CA SER A 98 -17.19 -29.04 25.86
C SER A 98 -16.34 -29.37 24.63
N SER A 99 -16.18 -28.40 23.72
CA SER A 99 -14.87 -27.80 23.39
C SER A 99 -15.00 -26.67 22.37
N ILE A 100 -14.36 -25.55 22.70
CA ILE A 100 -14.34 -24.28 22.00
C ILE A 100 -13.49 -24.40 20.73
N LEU A 101 -14.06 -24.07 19.57
CA LEU A 101 -13.31 -23.60 18.40
C LEU A 101 -14.01 -22.37 17.84
N LEU A 102 -13.55 -21.20 18.32
CA LEU A 102 -13.83 -19.90 17.72
C LEU A 102 -13.35 -19.92 16.26
N SER A 103 -14.27 -19.64 15.35
CA SER A 103 -13.96 -19.40 13.93
C SER A 103 -13.08 -18.15 13.80
N PRO A 104 -12.15 -18.08 12.83
CA PRO A 104 -11.30 -16.91 12.66
C PRO A 104 -12.14 -15.72 12.16
N SER A 105 -12.16 -14.65 12.95
CA SER A 105 -12.75 -13.35 12.64
C SER A 105 -12.09 -12.72 11.40
N PRO A 106 -12.82 -11.94 10.58
CA PRO A 106 -12.23 -11.16 9.51
C PRO A 106 -11.58 -9.89 10.11
N GLY A 107 -10.31 -9.99 10.52
CA GLY A 107 -9.47 -8.81 10.73
C GLY A 107 -8.95 -8.28 9.39
N LEU A 108 -8.39 -7.06 9.40
CA LEU A 108 -7.56 -6.44 8.35
C LEU A 108 -6.41 -7.36 7.88
N SER A 109 -6.79 -8.42 7.18
CA SER A 109 -5.91 -9.47 6.71
C SER A 109 -5.42 -9.04 5.34
N ILE A 110 -4.32 -8.30 5.29
CA ILE A 110 -3.52 -8.18 4.07
C ILE A 110 -3.19 -9.61 3.64
N GLY A 111 -3.63 -9.97 2.43
CA GLY A 111 -3.63 -11.34 1.93
C GLY A 111 -2.31 -12.09 2.14
N ARG A 112 -2.43 -13.32 2.64
CA ARG A 112 -1.35 -14.31 2.68
C ARG A 112 -0.78 -14.51 1.26
N SER A 113 0.47 -14.11 1.06
CA SER A 113 1.31 -14.61 -0.04
C SER A 113 2.58 -15.21 0.54
N SER A 114 2.87 -16.43 0.12
CA SER A 114 3.99 -17.25 0.55
C SER A 114 5.33 -16.59 0.20
N SER A 115 6.13 -16.26 1.20
CA SER A 115 7.49 -15.76 1.01
C SER A 115 8.42 -16.91 0.59
N ALA A 116 8.86 -16.90 -0.67
CA ALA A 116 10.04 -17.64 -1.07
C ALA A 116 11.28 -16.90 -0.55
N SER A 117 11.95 -17.48 0.45
CA SER A 117 13.17 -16.93 1.03
C SER A 117 14.30 -16.86 0.00
N SER A 118 14.80 -15.66 -0.29
CA SER A 118 16.06 -15.44 -1.01
C SER A 118 17.18 -15.10 -0.03
N ARG A 119 18.16 -15.99 0.11
CA ARG A 119 19.49 -15.66 0.65
C ARG A 119 20.50 -15.65 -0.48
N GLY A 120 21.30 -14.58 -0.53
CA GLY A 120 22.70 -14.60 -0.96
C GLY A 120 22.98 -14.52 -2.46
N ALA A 121 23.42 -13.34 -2.90
CA ALA A 121 23.93 -13.07 -4.23
C ALA A 121 25.23 -13.85 -4.56
N SER A 122 25.40 -14.21 -5.83
CA SER A 122 26.71 -14.25 -6.49
C SER A 122 26.55 -14.00 -8.00
N ARG A 123 27.22 -12.94 -8.47
CA ARG A 123 27.34 -12.52 -9.87
C ARG A 123 28.08 -13.57 -10.70
N THR A 124 27.68 -13.76 -11.95
CA THR A 124 28.55 -13.81 -13.15
C THR A 124 27.71 -13.75 -14.44
N PRO A 125 28.27 -13.30 -15.58
CA PRO A 125 27.52 -12.78 -16.73
C PRO A 125 27.31 -13.83 -17.83
N ILE A 126 26.16 -13.78 -18.52
CA ILE A 126 25.96 -14.54 -19.77
C ILE A 126 25.24 -13.66 -20.80
N THR A 127 25.93 -13.43 -21.91
CA THR A 127 25.52 -12.80 -23.18
C THR A 127 24.57 -13.71 -23.99
N PRO A 128 23.87 -13.19 -25.01
CA PRO A 128 22.55 -13.65 -25.43
C PRO A 128 22.60 -14.77 -26.46
N THR A 129 21.58 -15.63 -26.45
CA THR A 129 21.23 -16.48 -27.60
C THR A 129 19.77 -16.26 -27.97
N SER A 130 19.62 -15.84 -29.22
CA SER A 130 18.41 -15.60 -29.99
C SER A 130 17.42 -16.76 -29.94
N PHE A 131 16.17 -16.48 -29.61
CA PHE A 131 15.02 -17.24 -30.09
C PHE A 131 13.92 -16.26 -30.50
N SER A 132 13.51 -16.41 -31.76
CA SER A 132 12.58 -15.53 -32.48
C SER A 132 11.16 -15.57 -31.90
N ALA A 133 10.51 -14.42 -32.00
CA ALA A 133 9.12 -14.17 -31.64
C ALA A 133 8.16 -14.58 -32.77
N GLU A 134 7.03 -15.18 -32.37
CA GLU A 134 5.73 -15.39 -33.04
C GLU A 134 4.97 -16.25 -32.00
N ASP A 135 3.80 -15.97 -31.42
CA ASP A 135 2.64 -15.17 -31.78
C ASP A 135 1.80 -14.88 -30.50
N VAL A 136 0.73 -14.10 -30.67
CA VAL A 136 -0.36 -13.73 -29.73
C VAL A 136 -0.29 -12.29 -29.20
N PHE A 137 -0.46 -11.34 -30.12
CA PHE A 137 -1.11 -10.04 -29.90
C PHE A 137 -2.32 -9.94 -30.84
N PRO A 138 -3.55 -9.71 -30.36
CA PRO A 138 -4.64 -9.30 -31.23
C PRO A 138 -4.49 -7.81 -31.55
N ALA A 139 -4.33 -7.52 -32.84
CA ALA A 139 -4.32 -6.19 -33.43
C ALA A 139 -5.64 -5.44 -33.17
N ILE A 140 -5.55 -4.18 -32.74
CA ILE A 140 -6.63 -3.20 -32.90
C ILE A 140 -6.29 -2.33 -34.10
N VAL A 141 -7.26 -2.25 -35.00
CA VAL A 141 -7.23 -1.62 -36.31
C VAL A 141 -7.17 -0.09 -36.16
N SER A 142 -6.16 0.54 -36.75
CA SER A 142 -6.12 1.99 -36.99
C SER A 142 -7.04 2.38 -38.14
N PRO A 143 -7.82 3.47 -38.04
CA PRO A 143 -8.29 4.19 -39.22
C PRO A 143 -7.40 5.38 -39.54
N SER A 144 -7.17 5.53 -40.83
CA SER A 144 -6.39 6.50 -41.58
C SER A 144 -6.81 7.97 -41.38
N SER A 145 -5.80 8.85 -41.40
CA SER A 145 -5.94 10.31 -41.55
C SER A 145 -6.51 10.70 -42.92
N PRO A 146 -7.15 11.88 -42.99
CA PRO A 146 -7.00 12.74 -44.16
C PRO A 146 -6.51 14.15 -43.80
N SER A 147 -5.80 14.72 -44.78
CA SER A 147 -4.99 15.93 -44.75
C SER A 147 -5.77 17.26 -44.76
N SER A 148 -5.20 18.26 -44.07
CA SER A 148 -5.20 19.73 -44.28
C SER A 148 -6.13 20.34 -45.34
N ILE A 149 -6.96 21.34 -44.94
CA ILE A 149 -7.16 22.63 -45.64
C ILE A 149 -7.40 23.76 -44.61
N TYR A 150 -6.78 24.92 -44.89
CA TYR A 150 -6.84 26.22 -44.19
C TYR A 150 -8.24 26.77 -43.86
N SER A 151 -8.38 27.42 -42.69
CA SER A 151 -9.11 28.69 -42.49
C SER A 151 -8.79 29.33 -41.13
N THR A 152 -8.96 30.65 -41.08
CA THR A 152 -8.47 31.72 -40.17
C THR A 152 -8.98 31.68 -38.71
N PRO A 153 -8.40 32.48 -37.78
CA PRO A 153 -8.49 32.26 -36.34
C PRO A 153 -9.73 32.89 -35.71
N ASP A 154 -10.52 32.10 -34.98
CA ASP A 154 -11.49 32.59 -34.00
C ASP A 154 -11.06 32.20 -32.59
N MET A 155 -11.10 33.22 -31.72
CA MET A 155 -10.31 33.37 -30.52
C MET A 155 -11.16 33.08 -29.27
N PHE A 156 -11.58 31.83 -29.06
CA PHE A 156 -12.10 31.35 -27.77
C PHE A 156 -11.86 29.83 -27.69
N PHE A 157 -11.07 29.40 -26.70
CA PHE A 157 -10.79 28.01 -26.30
C PHE A 157 -10.81 26.96 -27.43
N SER A 158 -9.64 26.66 -28.01
CA SER A 158 -9.47 25.43 -28.81
C SER A 158 -9.47 24.22 -27.87
N TYR A 159 -10.65 23.82 -27.38
CA TYR A 159 -10.88 22.46 -26.93
C TYR A 159 -10.43 21.52 -28.07
N SER A 160 -9.47 20.62 -27.80
CA SER A 160 -9.24 19.53 -28.74
C SER A 160 -10.58 18.81 -28.92
N LYS A 161 -10.99 18.57 -30.18
CA LYS A 161 -12.29 17.99 -30.58
C LYS A 161 -12.83 16.99 -29.54
N SER A 162 -13.63 17.46 -28.57
CA SER A 162 -14.44 16.60 -27.72
C SER A 162 -15.70 16.28 -28.50
N THR A 163 -16.08 15.01 -28.53
CA THR A 163 -17.26 14.53 -29.24
C THR A 163 -18.59 14.89 -28.54
N GLY A 164 -18.53 15.50 -27.34
CA GLY A 164 -19.69 15.91 -26.54
C GLY A 164 -19.93 17.43 -26.48
N PRO A 165 -21.05 17.88 -25.89
CA PRO A 165 -21.42 19.29 -25.80
C PRO A 165 -20.45 20.05 -24.88
N ASP A 166 -20.11 21.30 -25.21
CA ASP A 166 -19.27 22.11 -24.34
C ASP A 166 -20.09 22.87 -23.29
N PRO A 167 -19.63 22.91 -22.02
CA PRO A 167 -20.29 23.65 -20.97
C PRO A 167 -20.17 25.16 -21.22
N SER A 168 -21.22 25.91 -20.87
CA SER A 168 -21.13 27.38 -20.87
C SER A 168 -20.03 27.86 -19.91
N PRO A 169 -19.38 29.01 -20.17
CA PRO A 169 -18.34 29.54 -19.29
C PRO A 169 -18.80 29.68 -17.83
N ASN A 170 -20.06 30.04 -17.60
CA ASN A 170 -20.64 30.14 -16.25
C ASN A 170 -20.65 28.81 -15.48
N VAL A 171 -20.90 27.70 -16.17
CA VAL A 171 -20.85 26.35 -15.56
C VAL A 171 -19.41 26.02 -15.16
N VAL A 172 -18.45 26.29 -16.05
CA VAL A 172 -17.02 26.06 -15.79
C VAL A 172 -16.57 26.88 -14.57
N THR A 173 -16.89 28.17 -14.51
CA THR A 173 -16.55 29.04 -13.38
C THR A 173 -17.15 28.53 -12.06
N LYS A 174 -18.45 28.24 -12.02
CA LYS A 174 -19.11 27.71 -10.81
C LYS A 174 -18.49 26.39 -10.32
N LEU A 175 -18.20 25.47 -11.24
CA LEU A 175 -17.59 24.18 -10.90
C LEU A 175 -16.16 24.35 -10.38
N LEU A 176 -15.39 25.25 -10.99
CA LEU A 176 -14.05 25.61 -10.50
C LEU A 176 -14.13 26.22 -9.10
N ASP A 177 -15.06 27.15 -8.83
CA ASP A 177 -15.21 27.74 -7.50
C ASP A 177 -15.52 26.69 -6.43
N ILE A 178 -16.39 25.71 -6.75
CA ILE A 178 -16.69 24.57 -5.87
C ILE A 178 -15.43 23.72 -5.65
N PHE A 179 -14.68 23.42 -6.72
CA PHE A 179 -13.43 22.68 -6.63
C PHE A 179 -12.40 23.41 -5.76
N LEU A 180 -12.20 24.72 -5.95
CA LEU A 180 -11.25 25.51 -5.16
C LEU A 180 -11.57 25.47 -3.66
N LEU A 181 -12.86 25.46 -3.31
CA LEU A 181 -13.32 25.32 -1.92
C LEU A 181 -13.10 23.90 -1.33
N ARG A 182 -12.83 22.90 -2.17
CA ARG A 182 -12.70 21.47 -1.80
C ARG A 182 -11.40 20.81 -2.29
N HIS A 183 -10.44 21.59 -2.78
CA HIS A 183 -9.26 21.08 -3.48
C HIS A 183 -8.41 20.17 -2.58
N SER A 184 -8.34 20.46 -1.28
CA SER A 184 -7.64 19.64 -0.29
C SER A 184 -8.26 18.25 -0.12
N GLN A 185 -9.59 18.14 -0.11
CA GLN A 185 -10.27 16.84 -0.09
C GLN A 185 -10.10 16.09 -1.41
N CYS A 186 -9.84 16.79 -2.52
CA CYS A 186 -9.60 16.21 -3.83
C CYS A 186 -8.16 15.69 -4.00
N GLY A 187 -7.28 15.80 -3.01
CA GLY A 187 -5.88 15.40 -3.13
C GLY A 187 -5.08 16.29 -4.09
N PHE A 188 -5.41 17.59 -4.15
CA PHE A 188 -4.73 18.54 -5.03
C PHE A 188 -3.47 19.11 -4.41
N GLU A 189 -2.33 18.91 -5.06
CA GLU A 189 -0.99 19.28 -4.58
C GLU A 189 -0.24 20.26 -5.48
N LEU A 190 -0.82 20.64 -6.62
CA LEU A 190 -0.21 21.63 -7.51
C LEU A 190 -0.42 23.05 -6.99
N HIS A 191 0.43 23.97 -7.43
CA HIS A 191 0.39 25.36 -7.03
C HIS A 191 -0.83 26.06 -7.64
N LEU A 192 -1.81 26.38 -6.79
CA LEU A 192 -3.09 26.94 -7.20
C LEU A 192 -2.93 28.21 -8.04
N GLY A 193 -2.04 29.13 -7.65
CA GLY A 193 -1.80 30.36 -8.41
C GLY A 193 -1.24 30.13 -9.81
N ARG A 194 -0.48 29.04 -10.03
CA ARG A 194 0.04 28.67 -11.36
C ARG A 194 -1.08 28.09 -12.21
N VAL A 195 -1.84 27.17 -11.63
CA VAL A 195 -3.01 26.55 -12.28
C VAL A 195 -4.03 27.60 -12.69
N MET A 196 -4.40 28.52 -11.81
CA MET A 196 -5.39 29.57 -12.12
C MET A 196 -4.90 30.57 -13.17
N ARG A 197 -3.59 30.83 -13.24
CA ARG A 197 -2.99 31.59 -14.35
C ARG A 197 -3.04 30.81 -15.67
N ALA A 198 -2.79 29.50 -15.62
CA ALA A 198 -2.84 28.61 -16.79
C ALA A 198 -4.25 28.39 -17.36
N VAL A 199 -5.29 28.62 -16.54
CA VAL A 199 -6.71 28.61 -16.98
C VAL A 199 -7.08 29.85 -17.80
N GLN A 200 -6.37 30.98 -17.61
CA GLN A 200 -6.72 32.23 -18.29
C GLN A 200 -6.48 32.14 -19.81
N PRO A 201 -7.34 32.77 -20.64
CA PRO A 201 -7.13 32.83 -22.08
C PRO A 201 -5.79 33.47 -22.43
N GLY A 202 -5.03 32.84 -23.35
CA GLY A 202 -3.74 33.36 -23.81
C GLY A 202 -2.57 33.11 -22.85
N ALA A 203 -2.72 32.24 -21.85
CA ALA A 203 -1.61 31.82 -20.99
C ALA A 203 -0.46 31.22 -21.83
N THR A 204 0.77 31.59 -21.47
CA THR A 204 2.01 31.08 -22.10
C THR A 204 2.14 29.57 -21.96
N GLU A 205 1.73 29.03 -20.81
CA GLU A 205 1.63 27.60 -20.55
C GLU A 205 0.18 27.28 -20.17
N PRO A 206 -0.67 26.87 -21.13
CA PRO A 206 -2.08 26.60 -20.85
C PRO A 206 -2.25 25.33 -20.01
N LEU A 207 -3.32 25.32 -19.20
CA LEU A 207 -3.68 24.16 -18.41
C LEU A 207 -4.00 22.98 -19.34
N THR A 208 -3.50 21.79 -18.99
CA THR A 208 -3.80 20.58 -19.77
C THR A 208 -5.28 20.20 -19.65
N PRO A 209 -5.97 19.79 -20.73
CA PRO A 209 -7.38 19.43 -20.70
C PRO A 209 -7.72 18.38 -19.63
N VAL A 210 -6.91 17.32 -19.52
CA VAL A 210 -7.15 16.23 -18.53
C VAL A 210 -7.21 16.74 -17.09
N LEU A 211 -6.38 17.73 -16.74
CA LEU A 211 -6.37 18.29 -15.39
C LEU A 211 -7.61 19.16 -15.18
N LEU A 212 -7.94 20.01 -16.14
CA LEU A 212 -9.17 20.82 -16.08
C LEU A 212 -10.41 19.94 -15.95
N ASP A 213 -10.57 18.93 -16.81
CA ASP A 213 -11.71 18.01 -16.78
C ASP A 213 -11.81 17.28 -15.45
N SER A 214 -10.67 16.86 -14.87
CA SER A 214 -10.65 16.22 -13.53
C SER A 214 -11.06 17.17 -12.40
N MET A 215 -10.65 18.45 -12.47
CA MET A 215 -11.08 19.48 -11.52
C MET A 215 -12.58 19.75 -11.62
N LEU A 216 -13.11 19.82 -12.84
CA LEU A 216 -14.54 20.02 -13.10
C LEU A 216 -15.38 18.80 -12.69
N LEU A 217 -14.87 17.58 -12.89
CA LEU A 217 -15.47 16.35 -12.40
C LEU A 217 -15.61 16.37 -10.86
N MET A 218 -14.55 16.76 -10.16
CA MET A 218 -14.60 16.94 -8.70
C MET A 218 -15.58 18.04 -8.29
N GLY A 219 -15.60 19.16 -9.02
CA GLY A 219 -16.61 20.20 -8.83
C GLY A 219 -18.04 19.66 -8.94
N CYS A 220 -18.29 18.76 -9.90
CA CYS A 220 -19.60 18.14 -10.09
C CYS A 220 -19.99 17.26 -8.91
N TYR A 221 -19.02 16.52 -8.33
CA TYR A 221 -19.24 15.67 -7.17
C TYR A 221 -19.74 16.48 -5.96
N PHE A 222 -19.09 17.61 -5.66
CA PHE A 222 -19.45 18.47 -4.53
C PHE A 222 -20.58 19.46 -4.81
N ALA A 223 -21.01 19.59 -6.07
CA ALA A 223 -22.10 20.49 -6.43
C ALA A 223 -23.43 20.07 -5.77
N ARG A 224 -24.24 21.05 -5.38
CA ARG A 224 -25.61 20.83 -4.90
C ARG A 224 -26.65 21.03 -6.02
N GLU A 225 -26.35 21.89 -6.99
CA GLU A 225 -27.22 22.24 -8.12
C GLU A 225 -27.28 21.12 -9.17
N ASN A 226 -28.49 20.68 -9.55
CA ASN A 226 -28.70 19.65 -10.57
C ASN A 226 -28.15 20.05 -11.95
N GLU A 227 -28.15 21.36 -12.26
CA GLU A 227 -27.60 21.90 -13.52
C GLU A 227 -26.10 21.70 -13.66
N LEU A 228 -25.39 21.63 -12.53
CA LEU A 228 -23.96 21.35 -12.48
C LEU A 228 -23.72 19.84 -12.51
N LYS A 229 -24.47 19.07 -11.73
CA LYS A 229 -24.35 17.59 -11.66
C LYS A 229 -24.57 16.89 -13.00
N ARG A 230 -25.42 17.41 -13.88
CA ARG A 230 -25.68 16.79 -15.20
C ARG A 230 -24.42 16.63 -16.06
N TRP A 231 -23.37 17.40 -15.78
CA TRP A 231 -22.09 17.36 -16.50
C TRP A 231 -21.13 16.29 -15.97
N GLU A 232 -21.45 15.64 -14.85
CA GLU A 232 -20.58 14.66 -14.19
C GLU A 232 -20.15 13.53 -15.15
N ASN A 233 -21.08 12.94 -15.90
CA ASN A 233 -20.76 11.87 -16.85
C ASN A 233 -19.88 12.34 -18.00
N GLU A 234 -20.10 13.57 -18.50
CA GLU A 234 -19.31 14.13 -19.59
C GLU A 234 -17.86 14.36 -19.14
N PHE A 235 -17.65 15.00 -17.98
CA PHE A 235 -16.31 15.22 -17.45
C PHE A 235 -15.64 13.92 -16.99
N PHE A 236 -16.40 12.92 -16.56
CA PHE A 236 -15.90 11.59 -16.27
C PHE A 236 -15.29 10.93 -17.51
N GLU A 237 -16.03 10.88 -18.63
CA GLU A 237 -15.54 10.30 -19.88
C GLU A 237 -14.39 11.11 -20.49
N ARG A 238 -14.43 12.45 -20.41
CA ARG A 238 -13.33 13.32 -20.84
C ARG A 238 -12.06 13.07 -20.02
N THR A 239 -12.17 13.00 -18.69
CA THR A 239 -11.04 12.73 -17.79
C THR A 239 -10.44 11.36 -18.08
N LYS A 240 -11.28 10.33 -18.19
CA LYS A 240 -10.85 8.96 -18.49
C LYS A 240 -10.05 8.90 -19.80
N ARG A 241 -10.63 9.44 -20.87
CA ARG A 241 -9.99 9.49 -22.20
C ARG A 241 -8.70 10.31 -22.16
N GLY A 242 -8.70 11.47 -21.50
CA GLY A 242 -7.51 12.32 -21.36
C GLY A 242 -6.37 11.64 -20.60
N ILE A 243 -6.67 10.80 -19.59
CA ILE A 243 -5.66 9.97 -18.91
C ILE A 243 -5.07 8.94 -19.88
N GLU A 244 -5.92 8.22 -20.62
CA GLU A 244 -5.48 7.21 -21.60
C GLU A 244 -4.63 7.81 -22.73
N GLU A 245 -5.05 8.96 -23.28
CA GLU A 245 -4.31 9.71 -24.29
C GLU A 245 -2.94 10.16 -23.76
N ASN A 246 -2.87 10.64 -22.52
CA ASN A 246 -1.63 11.09 -21.89
C ASN A 246 -0.63 9.97 -21.60
N ILE A 247 -1.07 8.72 -21.38
CA ILE A 247 -0.17 7.57 -21.29
C ILE A 247 0.61 7.39 -22.60
N THR A 248 -0.07 7.55 -23.74
CA THR A 248 0.57 7.46 -25.07
C THR A 248 1.59 8.59 -25.25
N LEU A 249 1.25 9.81 -24.82
CA LEU A 249 2.16 10.95 -24.86
C LEU A 249 3.38 10.78 -23.95
N ALA A 250 3.23 10.12 -22.79
CA ALA A 250 4.34 9.82 -21.88
C ALA A 250 5.40 8.91 -22.52
N HIS A 251 4.99 7.99 -23.40
CA HIS A 251 5.90 7.14 -24.18
C HIS A 251 6.54 7.87 -25.38
N GLY A 252 5.88 8.89 -25.93
CA GLY A 252 6.27 9.58 -27.16
C GLY A 252 7.53 10.46 -27.06
N GLY A 253 8.09 10.65 -25.86
CA GLY A 253 9.37 11.31 -25.64
C GLY A 253 9.36 12.83 -25.87
N GLY A 254 9.49 13.60 -24.78
CA GLY A 254 10.25 14.86 -24.75
C GLY A 254 9.82 16.07 -25.60
N ASP A 255 8.77 16.00 -26.42
CA ASP A 255 8.32 17.10 -27.30
C ASP A 255 7.82 18.37 -26.57
N GLY A 256 7.91 18.42 -25.24
CA GLY A 256 7.45 19.54 -24.40
C GLY A 256 5.92 19.65 -24.29
N LYS A 257 5.17 18.79 -24.99
CA LYS A 257 3.69 18.80 -25.02
C LYS A 257 3.04 18.02 -23.86
N TYR A 258 3.81 17.24 -23.12
CA TYR A 258 3.32 16.41 -22.03
C TYR A 258 3.71 17.02 -20.68
N ASN A 259 2.70 17.32 -19.84
CA ASN A 259 2.90 17.74 -18.46
C ASN A 259 2.61 16.56 -17.52
N SER A 260 3.67 15.97 -16.99
CA SER A 260 3.58 14.76 -16.16
C SER A 260 2.95 15.00 -14.80
N LEU A 261 3.18 16.15 -14.17
CA LEU A 261 2.58 16.46 -12.87
C LEU A 261 1.08 16.72 -13.00
N HIS A 262 0.64 17.40 -14.06
CA HIS A 262 -0.78 17.56 -14.35
C HIS A 262 -1.47 16.22 -14.62
N HIS A 263 -0.83 15.34 -15.39
CA HIS A 263 -1.36 14.00 -15.65
C HIS A 263 -1.48 13.20 -14.36
N LEU A 264 -0.43 13.19 -13.53
CA LEU A 264 -0.42 12.49 -12.26
C LEU A 264 -1.48 13.04 -11.27
N GLN A 265 -1.62 14.37 -11.20
CA GLN A 265 -2.65 15.04 -10.40
C GLN A 265 -4.07 14.66 -10.86
N ALA A 266 -4.30 14.55 -12.17
CA ALA A 266 -5.59 14.12 -12.71
C ALA A 266 -5.87 12.65 -12.39
N MET A 267 -4.87 11.77 -12.47
CA MET A 267 -5.02 10.34 -12.14
C MET A 267 -5.37 10.12 -10.66
N ILE A 268 -4.71 10.82 -9.73
CA ILE A 268 -5.00 10.67 -8.30
C ILE A 268 -6.40 11.18 -7.95
N MET A 269 -6.80 12.32 -8.53
CA MET A 269 -8.16 12.84 -8.41
C MET A 269 -9.16 11.84 -9.00
N PHE A 270 -8.91 11.29 -10.18
CA PHE A 270 -9.82 10.33 -10.79
C PHE A 270 -10.02 9.08 -9.91
N GLY A 271 -8.95 8.55 -9.31
CA GLY A 271 -9.05 7.46 -8.33
C GLY A 271 -9.86 7.82 -7.08
N LEU A 272 -9.64 9.02 -6.53
CA LEU A 272 -10.45 9.54 -5.42
C LEU A 272 -11.93 9.70 -5.79
N TYR A 273 -12.24 10.12 -7.02
CA TYR A 273 -13.63 10.21 -7.49
C TYR A 273 -14.32 8.84 -7.47
N TYR A 274 -13.67 7.77 -7.93
CA TYR A 274 -14.23 6.42 -7.82
C TYR A 274 -14.49 6.02 -6.36
N TYR A 275 -13.54 6.30 -5.48
CA TYR A 275 -13.75 6.09 -4.06
C TYR A 275 -14.94 6.87 -3.55
N PHE A 276 -15.06 8.16 -3.86
CA PHE A 276 -16.20 8.97 -3.46
C PHE A 276 -17.54 8.40 -3.94
N LYS A 277 -17.59 7.83 -5.15
CA LYS A 277 -18.79 7.18 -5.70
C LYS A 277 -19.05 5.75 -5.17
N GLY A 278 -18.27 5.25 -4.22
CA GLY A 278 -18.45 3.90 -3.67
C GLY A 278 -17.84 2.77 -4.50
N ARG A 279 -17.03 3.09 -5.51
CA ARG A 279 -16.43 2.13 -6.45
C ARG A 279 -15.04 1.73 -5.95
N LEU A 280 -15.01 0.93 -4.88
CA LEU A 280 -13.83 0.56 -4.09
C LEU A 280 -12.63 0.06 -4.92
N LEU A 281 -12.86 -1.00 -5.71
CA LEU A 281 -11.78 -1.64 -6.48
C LEU A 281 -11.27 -0.74 -7.61
N GLU A 282 -12.17 0.01 -8.26
CA GLU A 282 -11.78 0.91 -9.34
C GLU A 282 -10.98 2.10 -8.80
N GLY A 283 -11.38 2.65 -7.65
CA GLY A 283 -10.59 3.65 -6.94
C GLY A 283 -9.19 3.13 -6.62
N HIS A 284 -9.09 1.90 -6.09
CA HIS A 284 -7.80 1.28 -5.81
C HIS A 284 -6.93 1.13 -7.06
N VAL A 285 -7.47 0.57 -8.14
CA VAL A 285 -6.75 0.41 -9.42
C VAL A 285 -6.19 1.75 -9.91
N HIS A 286 -7.01 2.79 -9.92
CA HIS A 286 -6.57 4.11 -10.40
C HIS A 286 -5.53 4.77 -9.51
N THR A 287 -5.68 4.70 -8.18
CA THR A 287 -4.66 5.24 -7.25
C THR A 287 -3.35 4.46 -7.31
N ALA A 288 -3.39 3.14 -7.46
CA ALA A 288 -2.20 2.31 -7.66
C ALA A 288 -1.49 2.64 -8.99
N HIS A 289 -2.24 2.84 -10.07
CA HIS A 289 -1.67 3.28 -11.35
C HIS A 289 -1.00 4.66 -11.24
N ALA A 290 -1.62 5.61 -10.54
CA ALA A 290 -1.02 6.93 -10.29
C ALA A 290 0.31 6.79 -9.52
N THR A 291 0.32 6.04 -8.41
CA THR A 291 1.53 5.82 -7.61
C THR A 291 2.64 5.11 -8.41
N ARG A 292 2.30 4.14 -9.25
CA ARG A 292 3.28 3.47 -10.13
C ARG A 292 3.81 4.40 -11.23
N LEU A 293 2.98 5.28 -11.78
CA LEU A 293 3.44 6.30 -12.70
C LEU A 293 4.39 7.29 -12.00
N ALA A 294 4.09 7.69 -10.76
CA ALA A 294 5.01 8.50 -9.95
C ALA A 294 6.38 7.82 -9.75
N VAL A 295 6.38 6.51 -9.50
CA VAL A 295 7.62 5.71 -9.45
C VAL A 295 8.35 5.75 -10.80
N ALA A 296 7.64 5.53 -11.90
CA ALA A 296 8.21 5.56 -13.25
C ALA A 296 8.80 6.93 -13.63
N LEU A 297 8.21 8.03 -13.15
CA LEU A 297 8.72 9.38 -13.31
C LEU A 297 9.96 9.67 -12.44
N GLY A 298 10.28 8.80 -11.47
CA GLY A 298 11.41 8.97 -10.57
C GLY A 298 11.13 9.88 -9.37
N ILE A 299 9.91 10.40 -9.21
CA ILE A 299 9.59 11.36 -8.14
C ILE A 299 9.56 10.74 -6.73
N HIS A 300 9.60 9.41 -6.64
CA HIS A 300 9.79 8.66 -5.38
C HIS A 300 11.23 8.74 -4.84
N LYS A 301 12.18 9.28 -5.61
CA LYS A 301 13.60 9.38 -5.26
C LYS A 301 14.13 10.83 -5.15
N LEU A 302 13.28 11.78 -4.73
CA LEU A 302 13.65 13.21 -4.58
C LEU A 302 14.30 13.48 -3.21
N ASP A 303 15.62 13.27 -3.12
CA ASP A 303 16.40 13.29 -1.88
C ASP A 303 16.80 14.69 -1.35
N SER A 304 16.33 15.77 -1.98
CA SER A 304 16.58 17.14 -1.53
C SER A 304 15.40 18.07 -1.81
N ARG A 305 15.18 19.04 -0.91
CA ARG A 305 14.23 20.16 -1.10
C ARG A 305 14.87 21.35 -1.81
N ILE A 306 16.18 21.33 -2.01
CA ILE A 306 16.93 22.44 -2.60
C ILE A 306 17.02 22.25 -4.09
N PHE A 307 16.44 23.19 -4.83
CA PHE A 307 16.58 23.24 -6.28
C PHE A 307 17.99 23.65 -6.68
N ARG A 308 18.72 22.74 -7.33
CA ARG A 308 20.10 22.97 -7.80
C ARG A 308 20.12 23.13 -9.32
N VAL A 309 20.36 24.36 -9.77
CA VAL A 309 20.50 24.69 -11.20
C VAL A 309 21.75 23.99 -11.75
N GLY A 310 21.60 23.06 -12.69
CA GLY A 310 22.73 22.47 -13.44
C GLY A 310 23.00 20.99 -13.20
N GLN A 311 22.31 20.30 -12.27
CA GLN A 311 22.32 18.83 -12.23
C GLN A 311 21.39 18.26 -13.32
N ARG A 312 21.72 18.48 -14.60
CA ARG A 312 21.37 17.46 -15.60
C ARG A 312 22.25 16.28 -15.26
N VAL A 313 21.72 15.30 -14.52
CA VAL A 313 22.36 13.99 -14.39
C VAL A 313 22.81 13.61 -15.79
N GLU A 314 24.11 13.32 -15.95
CA GLU A 314 24.67 12.85 -17.21
C GLU A 314 23.68 11.83 -17.77
N GLN A 315 23.08 12.16 -18.92
CA GLN A 315 22.06 11.32 -19.53
C GLN A 315 22.74 9.98 -19.78
N THR A 316 22.43 8.99 -18.94
CA THR A 316 22.79 7.60 -19.21
C THR A 316 22.30 7.32 -20.63
N PRO A 317 23.12 6.67 -21.47
CA PRO A 317 22.84 6.56 -22.89
C PRO A 317 21.42 6.03 -23.09
N LYS A 318 20.64 6.79 -23.88
CA LYS A 318 19.22 6.55 -24.19
C LYS A 318 18.98 5.06 -24.42
N GLN A 319 18.42 4.37 -23.43
CA GLN A 319 17.81 3.08 -23.69
C GLN A 319 16.53 3.35 -24.47
N PRO A 320 16.26 2.64 -25.58
CA PRO A 320 15.14 2.94 -26.48
C PRO A 320 13.74 2.76 -25.86
N PHE A 321 13.64 2.41 -24.57
CA PHE A 321 12.39 2.13 -23.86
C PHE A 321 12.27 2.81 -22.48
N GLU A 322 13.19 3.70 -22.10
CA GLU A 322 13.11 4.37 -20.80
C GLU A 322 12.10 5.54 -20.83
N ILE A 323 11.12 5.51 -19.92
CA ILE A 323 10.26 6.65 -19.60
C ILE A 323 11.18 7.81 -19.18
N TRP A 324 10.95 9.00 -19.74
CA TRP A 324 11.75 10.17 -19.40
C TRP A 324 11.58 10.48 -17.92
N ARG A 325 12.67 10.37 -17.13
CA ARG A 325 12.64 10.79 -15.73
C ARG A 325 12.24 12.25 -15.66
N TRP A 326 11.30 12.54 -14.78
CA TRP A 326 10.86 13.90 -14.55
C TRP A 326 11.98 14.71 -13.87
N HIS A 327 12.09 15.99 -14.21
CA HIS A 327 13.02 16.92 -13.60
C HIS A 327 12.30 18.26 -13.33
N PRO A 328 12.53 18.91 -12.18
CA PRO A 328 11.92 20.20 -11.87
C PRO A 328 12.48 21.31 -12.77
N ARG A 329 11.61 22.21 -13.23
CA ARG A 329 11.98 23.44 -13.94
C ARG A 329 12.37 24.56 -12.99
N ASP A 330 11.80 24.56 -11.79
CA ASP A 330 12.01 25.58 -10.77
C ASP A 330 11.77 25.02 -9.34
N PRO A 331 12.08 25.79 -8.28
CA PRO A 331 11.91 25.33 -6.91
C PRO A 331 10.47 24.98 -6.52
N VAL A 332 9.48 25.67 -7.09
CA VAL A 332 8.07 25.42 -6.77
C VAL A 332 7.63 24.10 -7.39
N GLU A 333 8.05 23.80 -8.62
CA GLU A 333 7.75 22.53 -9.27
C GLU A 333 8.41 21.33 -8.57
N LEU A 334 9.58 21.53 -7.97
CA LEU A 334 10.17 20.56 -7.04
C LEU A 334 9.25 20.30 -5.83
N GLY A 335 8.73 21.37 -5.22
CA GLY A 335 7.76 21.26 -4.12
C GLY A 335 6.47 20.56 -4.53
N GLU A 336 5.92 20.86 -5.71
CA GLU A 336 4.73 20.22 -6.28
C GLU A 336 4.95 18.71 -6.43
N ALA A 337 6.10 18.28 -6.98
CA ALA A 337 6.40 16.87 -7.16
C ALA A 337 6.62 16.11 -5.84
N ILE A 338 7.33 16.71 -4.87
CA ILE A 338 7.51 16.11 -3.53
C ILE A 338 6.15 15.89 -2.87
N ASN A 339 5.30 16.91 -2.86
CA ASN A 339 3.99 16.83 -2.23
C ASN A 339 3.06 15.83 -2.95
N LEU A 340 3.07 15.84 -4.29
CA LEU A 340 2.27 14.94 -5.10
C LEU A 340 2.70 13.47 -4.93
N TRP A 341 3.99 13.19 -4.78
CA TRP A 341 4.48 11.85 -4.40
C TRP A 341 3.84 11.37 -3.10
N TRP A 342 3.88 12.21 -2.06
CA TRP A 342 3.32 11.86 -0.75
C TRP A 342 1.80 11.73 -0.77
N CYS A 343 1.10 12.52 -1.58
CA CYS A 343 -0.33 12.38 -1.81
C CYS A 343 -0.66 11.03 -2.47
N CYS A 344 0.03 10.68 -3.55
CA CYS A 344 -0.13 9.39 -4.24
C CYS A 344 0.13 8.22 -3.29
N SER A 345 1.29 8.23 -2.61
CA SER A 345 1.70 7.17 -1.70
C SER A 345 0.72 7.00 -0.53
N SER A 346 0.34 8.10 0.16
CA SER A 346 -0.58 8.04 1.30
C SER A 346 -1.97 7.55 0.91
N THR A 347 -2.48 8.05 -0.23
CA THR A 347 -3.80 7.65 -0.75
C THR A 347 -3.82 6.18 -1.16
N GLU A 348 -2.76 5.70 -1.82
CA GLU A 348 -2.65 4.30 -2.24
C GLU A 348 -2.54 3.36 -1.03
N MET A 349 -1.75 3.70 -0.01
CA MET A 349 -1.67 2.92 1.23
C MET A 349 -3.02 2.84 1.95
N ALA A 350 -3.72 3.97 2.06
CA ALA A 350 -5.05 4.01 2.67
C ALA A 350 -6.07 3.22 1.83
N GLY A 351 -6.00 3.33 0.51
CA GLY A 351 -6.81 2.57 -0.45
C GLY A 351 -6.57 1.06 -0.40
N SER A 352 -5.31 0.65 -0.32
CA SER A 352 -4.88 -0.75 -0.15
C SER A 352 -5.43 -1.32 1.16
N THR A 353 -5.29 -0.57 2.26
CA THR A 353 -5.86 -0.93 3.56
C THR A 353 -7.38 -1.09 3.49
N LEU A 354 -8.08 -0.13 2.86
CA LEU A 354 -9.54 -0.15 2.69
C LEU A 354 -10.03 -1.41 1.95
N ASN A 355 -9.23 -1.90 0.99
CA ASN A 355 -9.56 -3.05 0.16
C ASN A 355 -8.99 -4.37 0.70
N GLY A 356 -8.21 -4.35 1.80
CA GLY A 356 -7.50 -5.54 2.30
C GLY A 356 -6.40 -6.04 1.36
N LEU A 357 -5.82 -5.16 0.56
CA LEU A 357 -4.79 -5.45 -0.43
C LEU A 357 -3.41 -4.95 0.06
N PRO A 358 -2.30 -5.55 -0.39
CA PRO A 358 -0.97 -5.05 -0.09
C PRO A 358 -0.67 -3.75 -0.87
N PRO A 359 0.13 -2.82 -0.31
CA PRO A 359 0.59 -1.63 -1.03
C PRO A 359 1.36 -1.98 -2.31
N CYS A 360 1.23 -1.12 -3.33
CA CYS A 360 1.86 -1.36 -4.63
C CYS A 360 3.37 -1.04 -4.70
N VAL A 361 3.90 -0.31 -3.71
CA VAL A 361 5.31 0.09 -3.61
C VAL A 361 5.86 -0.31 -2.23
N SER A 362 7.07 -0.88 -2.19
CA SER A 362 7.80 -1.10 -0.94
C SER A 362 8.38 0.22 -0.43
N LEU A 363 7.97 0.64 0.76
CA LEU A 363 8.42 1.90 1.36
C LEU A 363 9.89 1.88 1.83
N GLU A 364 10.39 0.70 2.22
CA GLU A 364 11.69 0.54 2.89
C GLU A 364 12.87 0.54 1.91
N ASP A 365 12.69 -0.01 0.72
CA ASP A 365 13.80 -0.27 -0.20
C ASP A 365 13.99 0.81 -1.26
N ASP A 366 12.95 1.59 -1.58
CA ASP A 366 12.92 2.41 -2.80
C ASP A 366 12.59 3.90 -2.61
N VAL A 367 12.11 4.32 -1.45
CA VAL A 367 11.62 5.70 -1.26
C VAL A 367 12.65 6.57 -0.54
N THR A 368 13.31 7.45 -1.29
CA THR A 368 14.26 8.44 -0.74
C THR A 368 13.71 9.86 -0.74
N THR A 369 12.45 10.04 -1.16
CA THR A 369 11.83 11.37 -1.21
C THR A 369 11.74 11.99 0.18
N VAL A 370 12.21 13.23 0.28
CA VAL A 370 12.17 14.02 1.50
C VAL A 370 10.76 14.38 1.94
N TRP A 371 10.56 14.59 3.24
CA TRP A 371 9.24 14.96 3.80
C TRP A 371 8.65 16.23 3.15
N PRO A 372 7.32 16.28 2.94
CA PRO A 372 6.65 17.35 2.22
C PRO A 372 6.71 18.70 2.96
N ARG A 373 6.55 19.81 2.22
CA ARG A 373 6.52 21.17 2.77
C ARG A 373 5.40 21.97 2.13
N LEU A 374 5.01 23.07 2.76
CA LEU A 374 3.99 23.94 2.18
C LEU A 374 4.58 24.66 0.96
N LEU A 375 3.84 24.70 -0.16
CA LEU A 375 4.31 25.33 -1.40
C LEU A 375 4.80 26.79 -1.23
N PRO A 376 4.18 27.65 -0.40
CA PRO A 376 4.68 29.01 -0.17
C PRO A 376 6.13 29.07 0.34
N GLU A 377 6.62 28.01 1.00
CA GLU A 377 8.01 27.96 1.45
C GLU A 377 8.99 27.89 0.26
N PHE A 378 8.62 27.19 -0.80
CA PHE A 378 9.41 27.12 -2.05
C PHE A 378 9.34 28.42 -2.87
N GLU A 379 8.29 29.23 -2.69
CA GLU A 379 8.14 30.54 -3.33
C GLU A 379 8.92 31.65 -2.61
N SER A 380 9.01 31.55 -1.27
CA SER A 380 9.53 32.61 -0.40
C SER A 380 11.02 32.94 -0.62
N GLY A 381 11.76 32.06 -1.30
CA GLY A 381 13.21 32.15 -1.45
C GLY A 381 13.99 31.97 -0.15
N GLN A 382 13.31 31.67 0.96
CA GLN A 382 13.96 31.36 2.23
C GLN A 382 14.73 30.04 2.13
N PRO A 383 15.88 29.91 2.82
CA PRO A 383 16.63 28.67 2.82
C PRO A 383 15.78 27.57 3.46
N LEU A 384 15.49 26.53 2.68
CA LEU A 384 14.88 25.30 3.16
C LEU A 384 15.95 24.45 3.89
N PRO A 385 15.55 23.62 4.86
CA PRO A 385 16.46 22.66 5.48
C PRO A 385 17.12 21.74 4.43
N ASP A 386 18.46 21.69 4.43
CA ASP A 386 19.27 20.79 3.59
C ASP A 386 19.44 19.41 4.26
N ASP A 387 18.33 18.85 4.73
CA ASP A 387 18.27 17.45 5.18
C ASP A 387 17.75 16.54 4.07
N ASN A 388 18.13 15.27 4.14
CA ASN A 388 17.68 14.20 3.25
C ASN A 388 16.79 13.19 4.00
N TYR A 389 16.09 13.64 5.06
CA TYR A 389 15.25 12.75 5.86
C TYR A 389 14.05 12.26 5.05
N SER A 390 13.90 10.95 4.98
CA SER A 390 12.85 10.24 4.24
C SER A 390 12.28 9.10 5.09
N VAL A 391 11.52 8.18 4.49
CA VAL A 391 10.89 7.03 5.17
C VAL A 391 11.89 6.32 6.08
N ASN A 392 13.06 5.95 5.56
CA ASN A 392 14.05 5.15 6.28
C ASN A 392 14.60 5.86 7.53
N SER A 393 14.50 7.19 7.59
CA SER A 393 14.94 7.98 8.74
C SER A 393 14.02 7.90 9.96
N LEU A 394 12.77 7.41 9.82
CA LEU A 394 11.80 7.35 10.93
C LEU A 394 12.15 6.30 11.99
N LEU A 395 12.67 5.14 11.59
CA LEU A 395 13.06 4.04 12.50
C LEU A 395 14.58 3.82 12.56
N ASP A 396 15.34 4.68 11.88
CA ASP A 396 16.79 4.67 12.00
C ASP A 396 17.22 5.16 13.39
N PRO A 397 18.03 4.41 14.15
CA PRO A 397 18.40 4.78 15.52
C PRO A 397 19.10 6.13 15.67
N GLN A 398 19.77 6.63 14.62
CA GLN A 398 20.51 7.89 14.66
C GLN A 398 19.60 9.09 14.36
N THR A 399 18.62 8.91 13.48
CA THR A 399 17.77 10.03 13.02
C THR A 399 16.35 10.00 13.59
N SER A 400 15.89 8.87 14.12
CA SER A 400 14.49 8.69 14.56
C SER A 400 14.05 9.79 15.52
N SER A 401 14.85 10.09 16.54
CA SER A 401 14.51 11.13 17.54
C SER A 401 14.32 12.53 16.97
N ILE A 402 14.91 12.82 15.80
CA ILE A 402 14.74 14.08 15.08
C ILE A 402 13.49 14.01 14.21
N VAL A 403 13.31 12.91 13.48
CA VAL A 403 12.28 12.79 12.44
C VAL A 403 10.89 12.49 13.01
N THR A 404 10.79 11.79 14.14
CA THR A 404 9.52 11.50 14.84
C THR A 404 9.08 12.63 15.76
N SER A 405 9.96 13.60 16.05
CA SER A 405 9.61 14.85 16.72
C SER A 405 8.92 15.78 15.73
N VAL A 406 7.59 15.81 15.75
CA VAL A 406 6.78 16.47 14.73
C VAL A 406 6.27 17.87 15.13
N SER A 407 6.82 18.43 16.20
CA SER A 407 6.45 19.77 16.71
C SER A 407 6.68 20.92 15.70
N ARG A 408 7.53 20.72 14.70
CA ARG A 408 7.86 21.70 13.64
C ARG A 408 7.38 21.29 12.26
N ASP A 409 6.65 20.18 12.17
CA ASP A 409 6.14 19.67 10.91
C ASP A 409 4.88 20.42 10.48
N ASN A 410 4.69 20.53 9.17
CA ASN A 410 3.42 20.95 8.60
C ASN A 410 2.46 19.75 8.51
N VAL A 411 1.17 20.02 8.32
CA VAL A 411 0.13 18.99 8.26
C VAL A 411 0.37 17.90 7.21
N LYS A 412 0.99 18.22 6.06
CA LYS A 412 1.28 17.21 5.03
C LYS A 412 2.33 16.22 5.51
N SER A 413 3.37 16.69 6.22
CA SER A 413 4.38 15.82 6.83
C SER A 413 3.79 14.94 7.91
N LEU A 414 2.93 15.51 8.77
CA LEU A 414 2.24 14.77 9.82
C LEU A 414 1.46 13.58 9.23
N ILE A 415 0.69 13.82 8.17
CA ILE A 415 -0.12 12.79 7.51
C ILE A 415 0.78 11.69 6.96
N ALA A 416 1.78 12.04 6.14
CA ALA A 416 2.67 11.07 5.52
C ALA A 416 3.35 10.18 6.57
N LYS A 417 3.94 10.79 7.62
CA LYS A 417 4.59 10.07 8.72
C LYS A 417 3.62 9.17 9.49
N SER A 418 2.42 9.67 9.80
CA SER A 418 1.40 8.89 10.55
C SER A 418 0.96 7.64 9.79
N TYR A 419 0.74 7.72 8.47
CA TYR A 419 0.38 6.58 7.64
C TYR A 419 1.50 5.54 7.56
N ILE A 420 2.75 5.97 7.43
CA ILE A 420 3.90 5.05 7.39
C ILE A 420 4.04 4.30 8.71
N LEU A 421 3.96 5.01 9.84
CA LEU A 421 3.99 4.38 11.16
C LEU A 421 2.84 3.38 11.34
N MET A 422 1.65 3.68 10.80
CA MET A 422 0.52 2.75 10.80
C MET A 422 0.82 1.50 9.97
N VAL A 423 1.37 1.66 8.76
CA VAL A 423 1.73 0.54 7.89
C VAL A 423 2.77 -0.36 8.56
N TRP A 424 3.78 0.20 9.23
CA TRP A 424 4.75 -0.59 9.98
C TRP A 424 4.15 -1.30 11.19
N ALA A 425 3.29 -0.63 11.95
CA ALA A 425 2.54 -1.26 13.04
C ALA A 425 1.71 -2.45 12.54
N ALA A 426 0.98 -2.29 11.43
CA ALA A 426 0.21 -3.36 10.81
C ALA A 426 1.09 -4.54 10.35
N LYS A 427 2.25 -4.28 9.74
CA LYS A 427 3.20 -5.33 9.35
C LYS A 427 3.66 -6.14 10.58
N LEU A 428 4.03 -5.46 11.66
CA LEU A 428 4.49 -6.10 12.90
C LEU A 428 3.39 -6.92 13.57
N ASP A 429 2.14 -6.46 13.55
CA ASP A 429 0.98 -7.21 14.05
C ASP A 429 0.77 -8.51 13.27
N ILE A 430 0.79 -8.46 11.93
CA ILE A 430 0.66 -9.64 11.06
C ILE A 430 1.77 -10.67 11.33
N GLU A 431 3.02 -10.19 11.46
CA GLU A 431 4.16 -11.04 11.80
C GLU A 431 4.00 -11.68 13.19
N ARG A 432 3.47 -10.94 14.17
CA ARG A 432 3.26 -11.40 15.54
C ARG A 432 2.15 -12.43 15.66
N VAL A 433 1.09 -12.29 14.86
CA VAL A 433 0.02 -13.29 14.73
C VAL A 433 0.57 -14.57 14.10
N SER A 434 1.49 -14.45 13.14
CA SER A 434 2.10 -15.60 12.46
C SER A 434 3.16 -16.31 13.30
N ASN A 435 3.87 -15.60 14.17
CA ASN A 435 4.87 -16.14 15.08
C ASN A 435 4.63 -15.66 16.52
N HIS A 436 3.97 -16.50 17.32
CA HIS A 436 3.48 -16.10 18.64
C HIS A 436 4.57 -15.81 19.70
N GLN A 437 5.83 -16.15 19.46
CA GLN A 437 6.92 -15.84 20.40
C GLN A 437 7.66 -14.56 20.00
N GLY A 438 7.61 -14.17 18.72
CA GLY A 438 8.47 -13.14 18.14
C GLY A 438 9.94 -13.57 18.11
N SER A 439 10.69 -13.13 17.09
CA SER A 439 12.15 -13.23 17.12
C SER A 439 12.75 -12.05 17.89
N GLU A 440 14.01 -12.14 18.31
CA GLU A 440 14.74 -11.01 18.89
C GLU A 440 14.73 -9.80 17.94
N GLU A 441 14.91 -10.03 16.64
CA GLU A 441 14.80 -9.00 15.60
C GLU A 441 13.42 -8.35 15.52
N TRP A 442 12.35 -9.13 15.75
CA TRP A 442 10.99 -8.59 15.81
C TRP A 442 10.83 -7.65 17.00
N TRP A 443 11.32 -8.03 18.19
CA TRP A 443 11.25 -7.18 19.39
C TRP A 443 12.02 -5.86 19.22
N ILE A 444 13.19 -5.90 18.58
CA ILE A 444 13.95 -4.68 18.27
C ILE A 444 13.15 -3.75 17.33
N ARG A 445 12.51 -4.30 16.29
CA ARG A 445 11.67 -3.50 15.39
C ARG A 445 10.41 -2.98 16.08
N PHE A 446 9.79 -3.80 16.92
CA PHE A 446 8.65 -3.41 17.75
C PHE A 446 8.99 -2.22 18.64
N GLU A 447 10.08 -2.30 19.40
CA GLU A 447 10.50 -1.22 20.31
C GLU A 447 10.78 0.09 19.56
N ARG A 448 11.44 0.01 18.39
CA ARG A 448 11.69 1.20 17.55
C ARG A 448 10.39 1.81 17.04
N CYS A 449 9.46 0.98 16.57
CA CYS A 449 8.17 1.44 16.06
C CYS A 449 7.33 2.06 17.19
N ASP A 450 7.31 1.42 18.36
CA ASP A 450 6.62 1.93 19.55
C ASP A 450 7.19 3.27 20.02
N GLN A 451 8.51 3.39 20.13
CA GLN A 451 9.18 4.65 20.50
C GLN A 451 8.86 5.76 19.50
N ALA A 452 8.89 5.47 18.19
CA ALA A 452 8.55 6.42 17.15
C ALA A 452 7.08 6.89 17.23
N ILE A 453 6.15 5.97 17.47
CA ILE A 453 4.72 6.29 17.65
C ILE A 453 4.52 7.15 18.91
N ASN A 454 5.12 6.79 20.03
CA ASN A 454 5.01 7.55 21.28
C ASN A 454 5.58 8.97 21.14
N GLN A 455 6.77 9.10 20.56
CA GLN A 455 7.38 10.41 20.35
C GLN A 455 6.56 11.30 19.38
N PHE A 456 5.98 10.69 18.33
CA PHE A 456 5.06 11.40 17.45
C PHE A 456 3.84 11.91 18.22
N MET A 457 3.20 11.04 19.02
CA MET A 457 2.01 11.41 19.80
C MET A 457 2.29 12.50 20.84
N GLU A 458 3.48 12.50 21.45
CA GLU A 458 3.88 13.51 22.44
C GLU A 458 4.16 14.89 21.82
N THR A 459 4.59 14.93 20.56
CA THR A 459 5.04 16.16 19.90
C THR A 459 4.07 16.69 18.84
N MET A 460 3.04 15.93 18.48
CA MET A 460 2.03 16.39 17.50
C MET A 460 1.20 17.55 18.05
N PRO A 461 0.86 18.55 17.20
CA PRO A 461 0.01 19.65 17.62
C PRO A 461 -1.38 19.17 18.08
N PRO A 462 -1.94 19.74 19.17
CA PRO A 462 -3.32 19.48 19.55
C PRO A 462 -4.29 20.02 18.49
N VAL A 463 -5.41 19.32 18.31
CA VAL A 463 -6.44 19.62 17.31
C VAL A 463 -6.98 21.06 17.46
N GLN A 464 -7.05 21.59 18.68
CA GLN A 464 -7.56 22.93 19.00
C GLN A 464 -6.69 24.07 18.45
N LEU A 465 -5.46 23.81 18.02
CA LEU A 465 -4.59 24.83 17.41
C LEU A 465 -4.83 25.01 15.90
N SER A 466 -5.77 24.28 15.31
CA SER A 466 -6.14 24.45 13.91
C SER A 466 -6.56 25.89 13.60
N ARG A 467 -6.07 26.45 12.49
CA ARG A 467 -6.36 27.84 12.09
C ARG A 467 -7.57 27.95 11.17
N ASN A 468 -7.94 26.86 10.52
CA ASN A 468 -9.06 26.77 9.59
C ASN A 468 -9.60 25.33 9.55
N VAL A 469 -10.74 25.14 8.87
CA VAL A 469 -11.44 23.85 8.79
C VAL A 469 -10.62 22.77 8.09
N GLU A 470 -9.78 23.15 7.11
CA GLU A 470 -8.91 22.22 6.40
C GLU A 470 -7.79 21.68 7.31
N GLU A 471 -7.08 22.56 8.00
CA GLU A 471 -6.05 22.19 8.97
C GLU A 471 -6.65 21.35 10.10
N LEU A 472 -7.86 21.69 10.54
CA LEU A 472 -8.62 20.91 11.52
C LEU A 472 -8.90 19.48 11.03
N ALA A 473 -9.39 19.32 9.79
CA ALA A 473 -9.65 18.02 9.19
C ALA A 473 -8.37 17.16 9.09
N TYR A 474 -7.24 17.78 8.71
CA TYR A 474 -5.95 17.10 8.67
C TYR A 474 -5.44 16.68 10.04
N LEU A 475 -5.51 17.56 11.05
CA LEU A 475 -5.09 17.21 12.41
C LEU A 475 -5.95 16.09 12.99
N ILE A 476 -7.26 16.11 12.77
CA ILE A 476 -8.15 15.03 13.22
C ILE A 476 -7.79 13.71 12.55
N MET A 477 -7.47 13.73 11.25
CA MET A 477 -6.95 12.54 10.56
C MET A 477 -5.65 12.06 11.19
N VAL A 478 -4.67 12.93 11.40
CA VAL A 478 -3.36 12.58 11.98
C VAL A 478 -3.52 11.94 13.35
N HIS A 479 -4.30 12.57 14.25
CA HIS A 479 -4.59 12.02 15.58
C HIS A 479 -5.24 10.65 15.47
N THR A 480 -6.25 10.53 14.62
CA THR A 480 -6.97 9.26 14.41
C THR A 480 -6.05 8.16 13.89
N VAL A 481 -5.20 8.45 12.89
CA VAL A 481 -4.27 7.50 12.29
C VAL A 481 -3.20 7.07 13.26
N ILE A 482 -2.55 7.99 13.99
CA ILE A 482 -1.46 7.62 14.91
C ILE A 482 -1.96 6.78 16.09
N TYR A 483 -3.15 7.06 16.62
CA TYR A 483 -3.75 6.21 17.65
C TYR A 483 -4.15 4.84 17.08
N CYS A 484 -4.57 4.75 15.82
CA CYS A 484 -4.74 3.47 15.15
C CYS A 484 -3.41 2.71 14.97
N SER A 485 -2.30 3.40 14.70
CA SER A 485 -0.97 2.79 14.69
C SER A 485 -0.61 2.17 16.04
N GLN A 486 -0.85 2.90 17.15
CA GLN A 486 -0.65 2.37 18.50
C GLN A 486 -1.55 1.15 18.76
N LEU A 487 -2.82 1.24 18.36
CA LEU A 487 -3.78 0.16 18.52
C LEU A 487 -3.31 -1.09 17.78
N GLN A 488 -2.94 -0.97 16.50
CA GLN A 488 -2.48 -2.08 15.67
C GLN A 488 -1.20 -2.72 16.22
N LEU A 489 -0.23 -1.91 16.63
CA LEU A 489 1.04 -2.40 17.17
C LEU A 489 0.84 -3.25 18.44
N HIS A 490 -0.11 -2.84 19.30
CA HIS A 490 -0.33 -3.46 20.61
C HIS A 490 -1.46 -4.50 20.65
N ASN A 491 -2.32 -4.60 19.63
CA ASN A 491 -3.53 -5.41 19.68
C ASN A 491 -3.27 -6.90 19.98
N ALA A 492 -2.38 -7.55 19.21
CA ALA A 492 -2.03 -8.96 19.45
C ALA A 492 -1.37 -9.18 20.83
N LEU A 493 -0.58 -8.22 21.30
CA LEU A 493 0.05 -8.30 22.62
C LEU A 493 -0.97 -8.11 23.75
N ALA A 494 -1.93 -7.21 23.59
CA ALA A 494 -3.01 -7.01 24.55
C ALA A 494 -3.85 -8.28 24.72
N GLU A 495 -4.19 -8.97 23.62
CA GLU A 495 -4.91 -10.25 23.68
C GLU A 495 -4.10 -11.34 24.36
N PHE A 496 -2.78 -11.38 24.13
CA PHE A 496 -1.89 -12.31 24.83
C PHE A 496 -1.81 -12.00 26.34
N GLU A 497 -1.68 -10.73 26.73
CA GLU A 497 -1.68 -10.28 28.12
C GLU A 497 -2.97 -10.70 28.85
N LEU A 498 -4.13 -10.50 28.21
CA LEU A 498 -5.44 -10.88 28.73
C LEU A 498 -5.59 -12.41 28.89
N ALA A 499 -5.15 -13.18 27.90
CA ALA A 499 -5.19 -14.64 27.95
C ALA A 499 -4.33 -15.20 29.10
N MET A 500 -3.14 -14.62 29.30
CA MET A 500 -2.25 -14.96 30.42
C MET A 500 -2.87 -14.60 31.77
N GLY A 501 -3.50 -13.42 31.88
CA GLY A 501 -4.22 -12.99 33.09
C GLY A 501 -5.37 -13.94 33.45
N ALA A 502 -6.16 -14.35 32.46
CA ALA A 502 -7.26 -15.30 32.63
C ALA A 502 -6.80 -16.70 33.08
N GLN A 503 -5.63 -17.15 32.64
CA GLN A 503 -5.06 -18.44 33.10
C GLN A 503 -4.49 -18.35 34.52
N ARG A 504 -3.90 -17.21 34.89
CA ARG A 504 -3.17 -17.06 36.14
C ARG A 504 -4.06 -16.69 37.33
N TYR A 505 -5.19 -16.03 37.08
CA TYR A 505 -6.07 -15.50 38.13
C TYR A 505 -7.53 -15.95 37.91
N PRO A 506 -8.23 -16.47 38.94
CA PRO A 506 -9.59 -17.01 38.81
C PRO A 506 -10.62 -16.01 38.25
N ASN A 507 -10.41 -14.72 38.49
CA ASN A 507 -11.30 -13.64 38.05
C ASN A 507 -10.77 -12.94 36.79
N GLY A 508 -9.65 -13.41 36.21
CA GLY A 508 -8.94 -12.76 35.10
C GLY A 508 -8.37 -11.39 35.43
N ARG A 509 -8.24 -11.04 36.71
CA ARG A 509 -7.73 -9.75 37.20
C ARG A 509 -6.29 -9.89 37.68
N ASN A 510 -5.45 -8.95 37.29
CA ASN A 510 -4.11 -8.79 37.82
C ASN A 510 -4.15 -8.39 39.31
N PRO A 511 -3.02 -8.54 40.04
CA PRO A 511 -2.95 -8.21 41.46
C PRO A 511 -3.26 -6.75 41.80
N ASP A 512 -3.04 -5.85 40.84
CA ASP A 512 -3.36 -4.42 40.92
C ASP A 512 -4.83 -4.09 40.59
N GLY A 513 -5.63 -5.11 40.27
CA GLY A 513 -7.03 -4.99 39.89
C GLY A 513 -7.26 -4.72 38.40
N SER A 514 -6.21 -4.55 37.59
CA SER A 514 -6.33 -4.35 36.14
C SER A 514 -6.70 -5.64 35.40
N LEU A 515 -7.32 -5.52 34.21
CA LEU A 515 -7.67 -6.69 33.38
C LEU A 515 -6.51 -7.16 32.49
N GLY A 516 -5.63 -6.25 32.06
CA GLY A 516 -4.53 -6.53 31.13
C GLY A 516 -3.25 -5.81 31.49
N GLY A 517 -2.23 -5.87 30.63
CA GLY A 517 -0.93 -5.26 30.86
C GLY A 517 -0.77 -3.89 30.19
N ILE A 518 0.48 -3.56 29.86
CA ILE A 518 0.85 -2.28 29.25
C ILE A 518 0.25 -2.15 27.85
N SER A 519 0.28 -3.22 27.05
CA SER A 519 -0.27 -3.20 25.69
C SER A 519 -1.77 -3.00 25.73
N TYR A 520 -2.46 -3.70 26.63
CA TYR A 520 -3.89 -3.50 26.86
C TYR A 520 -4.22 -2.06 27.28
N ALA A 521 -3.48 -1.47 28.22
CA ALA A 521 -3.68 -0.09 28.64
C ALA A 521 -3.49 0.91 27.47
N ARG A 522 -2.48 0.69 26.62
CA ARG A 522 -2.24 1.51 25.42
C ARG A 522 -3.35 1.38 24.39
N CYS A 523 -3.86 0.18 24.12
CA CYS A 523 -5.02 0.00 23.24
C CYS A 523 -6.24 0.76 23.75
N ASN A 524 -6.48 0.75 25.07
CA ASN A 524 -7.59 1.49 25.69
C ASN A 524 -7.42 3.01 25.56
N GLN A 525 -6.20 3.51 25.80
CA GLN A 525 -5.87 4.92 25.62
C GLN A 525 -6.07 5.36 24.16
N ALA A 526 -5.59 4.58 23.19
CA ALA A 526 -5.76 4.84 21.76
C ALA A 526 -7.24 4.91 21.34
N CYS A 527 -8.06 3.96 21.84
CA CYS A 527 -9.50 3.98 21.57
C CYS A 527 -10.15 5.27 22.10
N ARG A 528 -9.87 5.61 23.36
CA ARG A 528 -10.42 6.82 24.00
C ARG A 528 -9.99 8.09 23.27
N ALA A 529 -8.71 8.20 22.93
CA ALA A 529 -8.18 9.39 22.25
C ALA A 529 -8.76 9.55 20.83
N THR A 530 -8.93 8.44 20.09
CA THR A 530 -9.59 8.46 18.77
C THR A 530 -11.04 8.92 18.87
N VAL A 531 -11.78 8.43 19.87
CA VAL A 531 -13.18 8.82 20.09
C VAL A 531 -13.28 10.31 20.47
N LEU A 532 -12.35 10.81 21.29
CA LEU A 532 -12.28 12.24 21.61
C LEU A 532 -12.00 13.09 20.37
N ALA A 533 -11.11 12.65 19.47
CA ALA A 533 -10.88 13.32 18.19
C ALA A 533 -12.14 13.28 17.30
N ALA A 534 -12.87 12.15 17.28
CA ALA A 534 -14.13 12.03 16.55
C ALA A 534 -15.24 12.91 17.14
N ALA A 535 -15.28 13.11 18.46
CA ALA A 535 -16.28 13.99 19.09
C ALA A 535 -16.16 15.44 18.60
N ILE A 536 -14.95 15.90 18.25
CA ILE A 536 -14.71 17.25 17.72
C ILE A 536 -15.40 17.43 16.35
N VAL A 537 -15.55 16.37 15.55
CA VAL A 537 -16.18 16.46 14.21
C VAL A 537 -17.71 16.40 14.24
N MET A 538 -18.33 16.24 15.41
CA MET A 538 -19.78 16.13 15.53
C MET A 538 -20.50 17.38 14.98
N ASP A 539 -19.89 18.55 15.13
CA ASP A 539 -20.47 19.82 14.68
C ASP A 539 -19.90 20.32 13.34
N ILE A 540 -19.01 19.55 12.71
CA ILE A 540 -18.34 19.91 11.46
C ILE A 540 -19.06 19.29 10.27
N ASP A 541 -19.12 20.00 9.14
CA ASP A 541 -19.52 19.43 7.85
C ASP A 541 -18.49 18.39 7.39
N LEU A 542 -18.89 17.12 7.38
CA LEU A 542 -17.98 16.00 7.10
C LEU A 542 -17.51 15.97 5.64
N SER A 543 -18.07 16.81 4.74
CA SER A 543 -17.51 17.03 3.40
C SER A 543 -16.13 17.68 3.40
N TYR A 544 -15.67 18.22 4.54
CA TYR A 544 -14.30 18.68 4.71
C TYR A 544 -13.35 17.60 5.24
N LEU A 545 -13.87 16.48 5.78
CA LEU A 545 -13.03 15.39 6.25
C LEU A 545 -12.52 14.54 5.10
N ILE A 546 -11.32 14.01 5.29
CA ILE A 546 -10.74 13.03 4.38
C ILE A 546 -11.43 11.70 4.61
N MET A 547 -12.00 11.15 3.54
CA MET A 547 -12.79 9.91 3.52
C MET A 547 -12.15 8.74 4.29
N PHE A 548 -10.84 8.55 4.21
CA PHE A 548 -10.14 7.41 4.82
C PHE A 548 -10.22 7.37 6.36
N ILE A 549 -10.69 8.43 7.02
CA ILE A 549 -10.87 8.47 8.47
C ILE A 549 -11.85 7.38 8.95
N GLY A 550 -12.82 7.02 8.10
CA GLY A 550 -13.79 5.99 8.43
C GLY A 550 -13.17 4.61 8.64
N ILE A 551 -12.05 4.30 7.97
CA ILE A 551 -11.34 3.02 8.15
C ILE A 551 -10.79 2.93 9.58
N ALA A 552 -10.15 4.01 10.03
CA ALA A 552 -9.58 4.09 11.35
C ALA A 552 -10.66 4.01 12.44
N TRP A 553 -11.82 4.65 12.24
CA TRP A 553 -12.94 4.51 13.18
C TRP A 553 -13.49 3.09 13.24
N VAL A 554 -13.53 2.36 12.13
CA VAL A 554 -13.91 0.94 12.12
C VAL A 554 -12.94 0.10 12.95
N CYS A 555 -11.63 0.30 12.78
CA CYS A 555 -10.60 -0.38 13.59
C CYS A 555 -10.84 -0.21 15.09
N VAL A 556 -11.10 1.04 15.52
CA VAL A 556 -11.35 1.34 16.94
C VAL A 556 -12.67 0.73 17.40
N ALA A 557 -13.71 0.84 16.60
CA ALA A 557 -15.03 0.36 16.95
C ALA A 557 -15.08 -1.18 17.08
N GLU A 558 -14.32 -1.92 16.27
CA GLU A 558 -14.17 -3.37 16.41
C GLU A 558 -13.54 -3.77 17.76
N VAL A 559 -12.51 -3.05 18.20
CA VAL A 559 -11.91 -3.27 19.52
C VAL A 559 -12.92 -2.97 20.63
N LEU A 560 -13.64 -1.85 20.55
CA LEU A 560 -14.69 -1.51 21.52
C LEU A 560 -15.77 -2.59 21.60
N ILE A 561 -16.24 -3.11 20.45
CA ILE A 561 -17.27 -4.16 20.41
C ILE A 561 -16.80 -5.45 21.10
N ARG A 562 -15.52 -5.81 20.96
CA ARG A 562 -14.95 -6.98 21.64
C ARG A 562 -14.78 -6.76 23.15
N GLU A 563 -14.41 -5.55 23.55
CA GLU A 563 -14.12 -5.22 24.95
C GLU A 563 -15.37 -5.06 25.83
N ILE A 564 -16.46 -4.53 25.28
CA ILE A 564 -17.67 -4.24 26.08
C ILE A 564 -18.21 -5.51 26.80
N PRO A 565 -18.45 -6.65 26.12
CA PRO A 565 -18.92 -7.87 26.79
C PRO A 565 -17.88 -8.46 27.75
N ARG A 566 -16.59 -8.29 27.45
CA ARG A 566 -15.47 -8.75 28.30
C ARG A 566 -15.49 -8.00 29.63
N LEU A 567 -15.59 -6.68 29.62
CA LEU A 567 -15.69 -5.86 30.82
C LEU A 567 -16.95 -6.16 31.64
N LYS A 568 -18.11 -6.35 30.99
CA LYS A 568 -19.36 -6.75 31.66
C LYS A 568 -19.18 -8.07 32.42
N ARG A 569 -18.61 -9.11 31.78
CA ARG A 569 -18.35 -10.41 32.42
C ARG A 569 -17.33 -10.34 33.56
N SER A 570 -16.36 -9.45 33.45
CA SER A 570 -15.34 -9.23 34.49
C SER A 570 -15.78 -8.27 35.60
N GLY A 571 -17.02 -7.76 35.57
CA GLY A 571 -17.60 -6.89 36.61
C GLY A 571 -17.18 -5.42 36.56
N PHE A 572 -16.66 -4.95 35.42
CA PHE A 572 -16.29 -3.54 35.19
C PHE A 572 -17.42 -2.80 34.47
N GLU A 573 -18.60 -2.73 35.10
CA GLU A 573 -19.81 -2.19 34.46
C GLU A 573 -19.69 -0.72 34.04
N ALA A 574 -19.06 0.12 34.88
CA ALA A 574 -18.86 1.54 34.58
C ALA A 574 -17.97 1.75 33.34
N GLU A 575 -16.87 1.00 33.24
CA GLU A 575 -15.97 1.05 32.08
C GLU A 575 -16.64 0.50 30.82
N ALA A 576 -17.43 -0.57 30.95
CA ALA A 576 -18.22 -1.10 29.84
C ALA A 576 -19.23 -0.06 29.32
N GLN A 577 -19.90 0.66 30.23
CA GLN A 577 -20.85 1.72 29.88
C GLN A 577 -20.16 2.90 29.19
N GLU A 578 -18.98 3.31 29.66
CA GLU A 578 -18.17 4.33 28.98
C GLU A 578 -17.82 3.91 27.55
N LYS A 579 -17.34 2.68 27.37
CA LYS A 579 -17.01 2.15 26.02
C LYS A 579 -18.24 2.04 25.12
N GLU A 580 -19.40 1.72 25.67
CA GLU A 580 -20.66 1.69 24.92
C GLU A 580 -21.05 3.08 24.41
N GLN A 581 -20.86 4.12 25.22
CA GLN A 581 -21.04 5.52 24.79
C GLN A 581 -20.02 5.91 23.70
N GLN A 582 -18.75 5.52 23.87
CA GLN A 582 -17.70 5.75 22.88
C GLN A 582 -18.03 5.10 21.53
N LEU A 583 -18.50 3.85 21.54
CA LEU A 583 -18.92 3.12 20.35
C LEU A 583 -20.10 3.79 19.64
N ASN A 584 -21.10 4.25 20.39
CA ASN A 584 -22.27 4.95 19.82
C ASN A 584 -21.88 6.29 19.17
N LEU A 585 -20.89 7.00 19.73
CA LEU A 585 -20.38 8.23 19.14
C LEU A 585 -19.67 7.98 17.80
N LEU A 586 -18.81 6.94 17.73
CA LEU A 586 -18.16 6.56 16.48
C LEU A 586 -19.17 6.10 15.42
N GLU A 587 -20.17 5.31 15.81
CA GLU A 587 -21.25 4.90 14.90
C GLU A 587 -21.99 6.11 14.33
N THR A 588 -22.31 7.10 15.17
CA THR A 588 -22.97 8.34 14.74
C THR A 588 -22.10 9.12 13.74
N CYS A 589 -20.79 9.23 14.02
CA CYS A 589 -19.84 9.86 13.11
C CYS A 589 -19.76 9.11 11.78
N MET A 590 -19.70 7.78 11.81
CA MET A 590 -19.68 6.93 10.61
C MET A 590 -20.95 7.06 9.76
N VAL A 591 -22.14 7.09 10.36
CA VAL A 591 -23.42 7.28 9.64
C VAL A 591 -23.41 8.61 8.88
N ARG A 592 -22.99 9.70 9.53
CA ARG A 592 -22.88 11.02 8.89
C ARG A 592 -21.82 11.01 7.78
N LEU A 593 -20.70 10.31 7.99
CA LEU A 593 -19.61 10.23 7.01
C LEU A 593 -20.04 9.46 5.75
N VAL A 594 -20.81 8.36 5.91
CA VAL A 594 -21.36 7.57 4.80
C VAL A 594 -22.32 8.40 3.93
N ALA A 595 -23.06 9.34 4.51
CA ALA A 595 -23.92 10.25 3.73
C ALA A 595 -23.11 11.15 2.77
N THR A 596 -21.83 11.40 3.11
CA THR A 596 -20.90 12.19 2.29
C THR A 596 -20.07 11.29 1.37
N TYR A 597 -19.64 10.12 1.86
CA TYR A 597 -18.79 9.16 1.16
C TYR A 597 -19.42 7.75 1.21
N PRO A 598 -20.31 7.42 0.26
CA PRO A 598 -21.05 6.15 0.22
C PRO A 598 -20.19 4.87 0.25
N VAL A 599 -18.90 4.98 -0.09
CA VAL A 599 -17.93 3.89 -0.08
C VAL A 599 -17.74 3.21 1.26
N LEU A 600 -17.99 3.92 2.35
CA LEU A 600 -17.88 3.39 3.71
C LEU A 600 -19.15 2.66 4.16
N SER A 601 -20.18 2.56 3.30
CA SER A 601 -21.45 1.92 3.65
C SER A 601 -21.31 0.44 3.97
N LEU A 602 -20.39 -0.26 3.33
CA LEU A 602 -20.09 -1.66 3.63
C LEU A 602 -19.50 -1.80 5.03
N GLN A 603 -18.51 -0.96 5.36
CA GLN A 603 -17.84 -0.96 6.65
C GLN A 603 -18.80 -0.60 7.78
N LEU A 604 -19.70 0.36 7.57
CA LEU A 604 -20.75 0.68 8.55
C LEU A 604 -21.70 -0.51 8.77
N LYS A 605 -22.14 -1.19 7.71
CA LYS A 605 -22.99 -2.38 7.82
C LYS A 605 -22.28 -3.52 8.55
N GLN A 606 -21.01 -3.75 8.24
CA GLN A 606 -20.19 -4.74 8.94
C GLN A 606 -20.08 -4.41 10.43
N LEU A 607 -19.79 -3.15 10.77
CA LEU A 607 -19.72 -2.70 12.15
C LEU A 607 -21.03 -2.97 12.91
N GLN A 608 -22.16 -2.60 12.32
CA GLN A 608 -23.48 -2.81 12.89
C GLN A 608 -23.83 -4.29 13.05
N ALA A 609 -23.42 -5.14 12.09
CA ALA A 609 -23.60 -6.58 12.18
C ALA A 609 -22.76 -7.20 13.31
N ILE A 610 -21.50 -6.81 13.47
CA ILE A 610 -20.62 -7.29 14.55
C ILE A 610 -21.17 -6.85 15.91
N LYS A 611 -21.62 -5.59 16.03
CA LYS A 611 -22.28 -5.07 17.24
C LYS A 611 -23.54 -5.87 17.58
N ALA A 612 -24.38 -6.16 16.59
CA ALA A 612 -25.60 -6.95 16.80
C ALA A 612 -25.28 -8.38 17.28
N GLN A 613 -24.30 -9.06 16.68
CA GLN A 613 -23.91 -10.41 17.08
C GLN A 613 -23.44 -10.50 18.55
N GLN A 614 -22.74 -9.48 19.04
CA GLN A 614 -22.24 -9.42 20.43
C GLN A 614 -23.32 -9.04 21.46
N LEU A 615 -24.47 -8.50 21.05
CA LEU A 615 -25.61 -8.27 21.95
C LEU A 615 -26.39 -9.57 22.28
N TYR A 616 -26.19 -10.63 21.49
CA TYR A 616 -26.81 -11.93 21.68
C TYR A 616 -25.92 -12.95 22.44
N LEU A 617 -24.68 -12.58 22.76
CA LEU A 617 -23.69 -13.35 23.52
C LEU A 617 -23.47 -12.72 24.89
#